data_AF-A0A5D0VJW0-F1
#
_entry.id   AF-A0A5D0VJW0-F1
#
_cell.length_a   1.000
_cell.length_b   1.000
_cell.length_c   1.000
_cell.angle_alpha   90.00
_cell.angle_beta   90.00
_cell.angle_gamma   90.00
#
_symmetry.space_group_name_H-M   'P 1'
#
loop_
_entity.id
_entity.type
_entity.pdbx_description
1 polymer ?
#
loop_
_entity_poly.entity_id
_entity_poly.type
_entity_poly.pdbx_seq_one_letter_code
_entity_poly.pdbx_strand_id
1 'polypeptide(L)'
;MVLPEPVIARPRHFTFLALSILVLGIALAVERVSYWSDYWITGRSAVGDRRPVEVTVGRTPINLPLNYIGSAIQRDSARGPSSQFQTLRLVMTWPKLSAAPELYGEAMRLGPRQNALLVELDSNPGRESIRARLEPFYRRLARSGEQAGPDGLRILRLSALGAAESDMIVFDPARATGFIARCLQKPGASGAVCHRALTLGSGLELRYSFDQNLLPQWRAVETGILQKIATFRLG
;
A
#
# COMPACT_ATOMS: atom_id res chain seq x y z
N MET A 1 38.71 54.54 -4.78
CA MET A 1 37.50 53.70 -4.84
C MET A 1 37.22 53.40 -6.30
N VAL A 2 37.51 52.17 -6.75
CA VAL A 2 37.25 51.74 -8.13
C VAL A 2 35.92 51.00 -8.13
N LEU A 3 34.97 51.47 -8.94
CA LEU A 3 33.67 50.81 -9.16
C LEU A 3 33.92 49.48 -9.91
N PRO A 4 33.30 48.35 -9.51
CA PRO A 4 33.44 47.11 -10.24
C PRO A 4 32.77 47.21 -11.62
N GLU A 5 33.45 46.66 -12.64
CA GLU A 5 32.96 46.63 -14.02
C GLU A 5 31.62 45.87 -14.15
N PRO A 6 30.74 46.29 -15.08
CA PRO A 6 29.50 45.58 -15.34
C PRO A 6 29.77 44.20 -15.94
N VAL A 7 29.19 43.15 -15.35
CA VAL A 7 29.24 41.79 -15.87
C VAL A 7 28.47 41.75 -17.19
N ILE A 8 29.18 41.86 -18.32
CA ILE A 8 28.63 41.67 -19.66
C ILE A 8 28.38 40.17 -19.85
N ALA A 9 27.18 39.72 -19.47
CA ALA A 9 26.72 38.38 -19.82
C ALA A 9 26.56 38.31 -21.35
N ARG A 10 27.38 37.51 -22.03
CA ARG A 10 27.30 37.34 -23.49
C ARG A 10 25.92 36.76 -23.85
N PRO A 11 25.13 37.42 -24.72
CA PRO A 11 23.73 37.06 -25.00
C PRO A 11 23.54 35.65 -25.58
N ARG A 12 24.58 35.10 -26.21
CA ARG A 12 24.60 33.74 -26.73
C ARG A 12 24.58 32.68 -25.62
N HIS A 13 25.28 32.89 -24.50
CA HIS A 13 25.26 31.93 -23.40
C HIS A 13 23.91 31.94 -22.65
N PHE A 14 23.28 33.11 -22.54
CA PHE A 14 21.95 33.24 -21.95
C PHE A 14 20.86 32.52 -22.77
N THR A 15 20.91 32.63 -24.11
CA THR A 15 19.97 31.93 -25.00
C THR A 15 20.12 30.42 -24.96
N PHE A 16 21.34 29.89 -24.91
CA PHE A 16 21.56 28.45 -24.72
C PHE A 16 21.09 27.94 -23.36
N LEU A 17 21.30 28.70 -22.28
CA LEU A 17 20.79 28.37 -20.94
C LEU A 17 19.26 28.41 -20.87
N ALA A 18 18.62 29.41 -21.49
CA ALA A 18 17.17 29.49 -21.55
C ALA A 18 16.55 28.31 -22.32
N LEU A 19 17.18 27.91 -23.44
CA LEU A 19 16.77 26.74 -24.22
C LEU A 19 16.95 25.44 -23.44
N SER A 20 18.07 25.26 -22.73
CA SER A 20 18.29 24.03 -21.94
C SER A 20 17.31 23.92 -20.77
N ILE A 21 17.00 25.02 -20.08
CA ILE A 21 15.97 25.07 -19.04
C ILE A 21 14.58 24.78 -19.61
N LEU A 22 14.24 25.31 -20.78
CA LEU A 22 12.97 25.06 -21.45
C LEU A 22 12.82 23.56 -21.80
N VAL A 23 13.85 22.96 -22.38
CA VAL A 23 13.84 21.53 -22.72
C VAL A 23 13.74 20.65 -21.47
N LEU A 24 14.48 20.96 -20.40
CA LEU A 24 14.36 20.26 -19.13
C LEU A 24 12.95 20.40 -18.53
N GLY A 25 12.38 21.61 -18.57
CA GLY A 25 11.04 21.89 -18.08
C GLY A 25 9.97 21.10 -18.83
N ILE A 26 10.08 21.01 -20.15
CA ILE A 26 9.19 20.20 -21.00
C ILE A 26 9.37 18.71 -20.66
N ALA A 27 10.59 18.21 -20.53
CA ALA A 27 10.84 16.81 -20.18
C ALA A 27 10.21 16.44 -18.83
N LEU A 28 10.39 17.28 -17.80
CA LEU A 28 9.78 17.07 -16.48
C LEU A 28 8.25 17.17 -16.51
N ALA A 29 7.71 18.07 -17.33
CA ALA A 29 6.26 18.21 -17.50
C ALA A 29 5.68 16.98 -18.20
N VAL A 30 6.34 16.44 -19.23
CA VAL A 30 5.92 15.22 -19.94
C VAL A 30 6.00 14.01 -19.03
N GLU A 31 7.04 13.84 -18.22
CA GLU A 31 7.14 12.76 -17.23
C GLU A 31 6.03 12.85 -16.18
N ARG A 32 5.72 14.06 -15.70
CA ARG A 32 4.60 14.24 -14.76
C ARG A 32 3.27 13.95 -15.44
N VAL A 33 2.98 14.56 -16.59
CA VAL A 33 1.69 14.44 -17.28
C VAL A 33 1.42 13.00 -17.71
N SER A 34 2.42 12.27 -18.21
CA SER A 34 2.28 10.84 -18.55
C SER A 34 1.92 10.00 -17.33
N TYR A 35 2.59 10.21 -16.19
CA TYR A 35 2.26 9.54 -14.93
C TYR A 35 0.80 9.79 -14.48
N TRP A 36 0.29 11.02 -14.64
CA TRP A 36 -1.10 11.36 -14.31
C TRP A 36 -2.12 10.91 -15.37
N SER A 37 -1.76 10.89 -16.64
CA SER A 37 -2.61 10.46 -17.76
C SER A 37 -2.88 8.96 -17.70
N ASP A 38 -1.82 8.17 -17.48
CA ASP A 38 -1.93 6.72 -17.35
C ASP A 38 -2.81 6.33 -16.17
N TYR A 39 -2.75 7.11 -15.07
CA TYR A 39 -3.57 6.94 -13.87
C TYR A 39 -5.09 7.02 -14.12
N TRP A 40 -5.56 7.98 -14.93
CA TRP A 40 -7.01 8.16 -15.16
C TRP A 40 -7.58 7.21 -16.22
N ILE A 41 -6.81 6.91 -17.27
CA ILE A 41 -7.28 6.14 -18.42
C ILE A 41 -7.18 4.62 -18.14
N THR A 42 -6.13 4.16 -17.47
CA THR A 42 -5.93 2.71 -17.25
C THR A 42 -6.77 2.15 -16.10
N GLY A 43 -7.21 2.98 -15.14
CA GLY A 43 -8.01 2.58 -13.98
C GLY A 43 -9.47 2.27 -14.32
N ARG A 44 -10.15 3.14 -15.08
CA ARG A 44 -11.55 2.90 -15.51
C ARG A 44 -11.67 1.74 -16.49
N SER A 45 -10.71 1.60 -17.40
CA SER A 45 -10.63 0.48 -18.36
C SER A 45 -10.40 -0.87 -17.67
N ALA A 46 -9.84 -0.86 -16.46
CA ALA A 46 -9.50 -2.05 -15.68
C ALA A 46 -10.71 -2.79 -15.13
N VAL A 47 -11.76 -2.06 -14.73
CA VAL A 47 -12.85 -2.56 -13.89
C VAL A 47 -13.55 -3.76 -14.54
N GLY A 48 -13.69 -3.73 -15.87
CA GLY A 48 -14.35 -4.76 -16.65
C GLY A 48 -13.48 -5.96 -17.04
N ASP A 49 -12.15 -5.88 -16.92
CA ASP A 49 -11.26 -6.91 -17.46
C ASP A 49 -11.08 -8.08 -16.47
N ARG A 50 -12.01 -9.04 -16.55
CA ARG A 50 -12.05 -10.23 -15.68
C ARG A 50 -11.33 -11.45 -16.24
N ARG A 51 -10.53 -11.26 -17.31
CA ARG A 51 -9.78 -12.38 -17.90
C ARG A 51 -8.82 -12.96 -16.85
N PRO A 52 -8.80 -14.29 -16.67
CA PRO A 52 -7.82 -14.93 -15.81
C PRO A 52 -6.41 -14.71 -16.39
N VAL A 53 -5.45 -14.42 -15.51
CA VAL A 53 -4.03 -14.33 -15.85
C VAL A 53 -3.24 -15.18 -14.88
N GLU A 54 -2.26 -15.89 -15.41
CA GLU A 54 -1.28 -16.65 -14.64
C GLU A 54 -0.05 -15.78 -14.40
N VAL A 55 0.26 -15.55 -13.13
CA VAL A 55 1.43 -14.78 -12.71
C VAL A 55 2.19 -15.58 -11.66
N THR A 56 3.49 -15.33 -11.53
CA THR A 56 4.29 -15.96 -10.48
C THR A 56 4.77 -14.92 -9.49
N VAL A 57 4.54 -15.15 -8.20
CA VAL A 57 5.09 -14.32 -7.11
C VAL A 57 6.22 -15.08 -6.42
N GLY A 58 7.45 -14.67 -6.72
CA GLY A 58 8.66 -15.44 -6.38
C GLY A 58 8.64 -16.84 -7.01
N ARG A 59 8.27 -17.85 -6.23
CA ARG A 59 8.13 -19.25 -6.67
C ARG A 59 6.69 -19.76 -6.65
N THR A 60 5.75 -18.92 -6.24
CA THR A 60 4.35 -19.32 -6.08
C THR A 60 3.56 -18.88 -7.31
N PRO A 61 3.06 -19.81 -8.14
CA PRO A 61 2.13 -19.46 -9.21
C PRO A 61 0.80 -19.00 -8.63
N ILE A 62 0.18 -18.03 -9.28
CA ILE A 62 -1.09 -17.43 -8.88
C ILE A 62 -1.93 -17.22 -10.14
N ASN A 63 -3.16 -17.71 -10.11
CA ASN A 63 -4.15 -17.49 -11.17
C ASN A 63 -5.27 -16.61 -10.62
N LEU A 64 -5.45 -15.44 -11.21
CA LEU A 64 -6.46 -14.49 -10.75
C LEU A 64 -7.04 -13.67 -11.91
N PRO A 65 -8.27 -13.14 -11.78
CA PRO A 65 -8.79 -12.18 -12.74
C PRO A 65 -7.95 -10.91 -12.74
N LEU A 66 -7.61 -10.41 -13.93
CA LEU A 66 -6.69 -9.30 -14.11
C LEU A 66 -7.11 -8.01 -13.39
N ASN A 67 -8.41 -7.76 -13.28
CA ASN A 67 -8.94 -6.57 -12.61
C ASN A 67 -8.65 -6.52 -11.09
N TYR A 68 -8.24 -7.63 -10.45
CA TYR A 68 -7.79 -7.57 -9.06
C TYR A 68 -6.45 -6.88 -8.90
N ILE A 69 -5.59 -6.89 -9.93
CA ILE A 69 -4.28 -6.24 -9.89
C ILE A 69 -4.49 -4.72 -9.95
N GLY A 70 -4.13 -4.04 -8.86
CA GLY A 70 -4.43 -2.60 -8.72
C GLY A 70 -3.52 -1.72 -9.59
N SER A 71 -2.23 -2.04 -9.62
CA SER A 71 -1.25 -1.28 -10.42
C SER A 71 -1.48 -1.50 -11.91
N ALA A 72 -1.61 -0.40 -12.67
CA ALA A 72 -1.68 -0.45 -14.13
C ALA A 72 -0.44 -1.11 -14.75
N ILE A 73 0.75 -0.70 -14.29
CA ILE A 73 2.03 -1.27 -14.72
C ILE A 73 2.07 -2.79 -14.48
N GLN A 74 1.61 -3.26 -13.31
CA GLN A 74 1.56 -4.70 -13.04
C GLN A 74 0.52 -5.42 -13.87
N ARG A 75 -0.64 -4.80 -14.14
CA ARG A 75 -1.65 -5.36 -15.03
C ARG A 75 -1.13 -5.55 -16.44
N ASP A 76 -0.45 -4.55 -16.99
CA ASP A 76 0.10 -4.65 -18.33
C ASP A 76 1.22 -5.69 -18.39
N SER A 77 2.08 -5.73 -17.36
CA SER A 77 3.10 -6.78 -17.21
C SER A 77 2.48 -8.19 -17.08
N ALA A 78 1.30 -8.31 -16.47
CA ALA A 78 0.57 -9.57 -16.29
C ALA A 78 -0.05 -10.12 -17.60
N ARG A 79 -0.08 -9.33 -18.68
CA ARG A 79 -0.54 -9.77 -20.00
C ARG A 79 0.58 -10.39 -20.84
N GLY A 80 1.84 -10.16 -20.47
CA GLY A 80 3.01 -10.64 -21.20
C GLY A 80 3.32 -12.12 -20.93
N PRO A 81 4.15 -12.76 -21.77
CA PRO A 81 4.65 -14.09 -21.49
C PRO A 81 5.56 -14.07 -20.24
N SER A 82 5.34 -15.01 -19.31
CA SER A 82 6.14 -15.18 -18.08
C SER A 82 6.10 -14.01 -17.10
N SER A 83 4.91 -13.60 -16.66
CA SER A 83 4.74 -12.53 -15.67
C SER A 83 5.22 -12.93 -14.27
N GLN A 84 6.38 -12.40 -13.88
CA GLN A 84 6.98 -12.64 -12.56
C GLN A 84 6.99 -11.36 -11.72
N PHE A 85 6.60 -11.49 -10.45
CA PHE A 85 6.57 -10.38 -9.49
C PHE A 85 7.29 -10.78 -8.20
N GLN A 86 7.98 -9.82 -7.59
CA GLN A 86 8.41 -9.96 -6.20
C GLN A 86 7.25 -9.66 -5.24
N THR A 87 6.48 -8.62 -5.55
CA THR A 87 5.30 -8.21 -4.78
C THR A 87 4.14 -8.00 -5.76
N LEU A 88 3.06 -8.76 -5.62
CA LEU A 88 1.83 -8.56 -6.39
C LEU A 88 0.84 -7.73 -5.57
N ARG A 89 0.40 -6.59 -6.11
CA ARG A 89 -0.52 -5.69 -5.42
C ARG A 89 -1.94 -5.79 -5.96
N LEU A 90 -2.85 -6.13 -5.07
CA LEU A 90 -4.26 -6.30 -5.33
C LEU A 90 -5.07 -5.23 -4.60
N VAL A 91 -6.24 -4.90 -5.15
CA VAL A 91 -7.18 -4.00 -4.49
C VAL A 91 -8.60 -4.54 -4.62
N MET A 92 -9.32 -4.49 -3.51
CA MET A 92 -10.68 -5.01 -3.43
C MET A 92 -11.52 -4.20 -2.43
N THR A 93 -12.83 -4.43 -2.45
CA THR A 93 -13.78 -3.76 -1.56
C THR A 93 -14.48 -4.75 -0.63
N TRP A 94 -14.45 -4.47 0.67
CA TRP A 94 -15.27 -5.14 1.68
C TRP A 94 -16.76 -4.77 1.52
N PRO A 95 -17.73 -5.66 1.78
CA PRO A 95 -17.62 -7.05 2.24
C PRO A 95 -17.47 -8.10 1.14
N LYS A 96 -17.80 -7.76 -0.11
CA LYS A 96 -17.87 -8.75 -1.20
C LYS A 96 -16.50 -9.21 -1.70
N LEU A 97 -15.43 -8.49 -1.33
CA LEU A 97 -14.07 -8.69 -1.84
C LEU A 97 -14.03 -8.62 -3.37
N SER A 98 -14.83 -7.70 -3.93
CA SER A 98 -14.85 -7.42 -5.37
C SER A 98 -13.62 -6.61 -5.76
N ALA A 99 -13.02 -6.92 -6.90
CA ALA A 99 -11.95 -6.12 -7.48
C ALA A 99 -12.36 -4.65 -7.62
N ALA A 100 -11.44 -3.74 -7.28
CA ALA A 100 -11.66 -2.29 -7.36
C ALA A 100 -10.37 -1.54 -7.79
N PRO A 101 -9.81 -1.86 -8.97
CA PRO A 101 -8.53 -1.32 -9.46
C PRO A 101 -8.50 0.21 -9.49
N GLU A 102 -9.65 0.85 -9.67
CA GLU A 102 -9.83 2.30 -9.63
C GLU A 102 -9.49 2.94 -8.27
N LEU A 103 -9.57 2.18 -7.17
CA LEU A 103 -9.27 2.66 -5.82
C LEU A 103 -7.78 2.56 -5.47
N TYR A 104 -6.99 1.81 -6.24
CA TYR A 104 -5.59 1.51 -5.92
C TYR A 104 -4.74 2.77 -5.75
N GLY A 105 -4.91 3.74 -6.65
CA GLY A 105 -4.15 4.99 -6.64
C GLY A 105 -4.36 5.83 -5.39
N GLU A 106 -5.63 6.04 -5.02
CA GLU A 106 -5.99 6.76 -3.80
C GLU A 106 -5.52 5.98 -2.56
N ALA A 107 -5.75 4.67 -2.52
CA ALA A 107 -5.36 3.81 -1.41
C ALA A 107 -3.84 3.83 -1.17
N MET A 108 -3.02 3.89 -2.23
CA MET A 108 -1.56 4.01 -2.10
C MET A 108 -1.13 5.37 -1.56
N ARG A 109 -1.82 6.47 -1.93
CA ARG A 109 -1.43 7.84 -1.56
C ARG A 109 -1.91 8.23 -0.18
N LEU A 110 -3.18 7.92 0.12
CA LEU A 110 -3.87 8.36 1.33
C LEU A 110 -4.08 7.23 2.34
N GLY A 111 -3.81 5.99 1.94
CA GLY A 111 -4.25 4.80 2.66
C GLY A 111 -5.64 4.36 2.21
N PRO A 112 -5.99 3.07 2.36
CA PRO A 112 -7.33 2.56 2.12
C PRO A 112 -8.33 3.30 3.01
N ARG A 113 -9.41 3.77 2.40
CA ARG A 113 -10.52 4.47 3.06
C ARG A 113 -11.82 3.71 2.87
N GLN A 114 -12.77 3.97 3.75
CA GLN A 114 -14.09 3.32 3.72
C GLN A 114 -13.92 1.79 3.78
N ASN A 115 -14.32 1.09 2.71
CA ASN A 115 -14.27 -0.36 2.60
C ASN A 115 -13.15 -0.87 1.68
N ALA A 116 -12.24 -0.01 1.24
CA ALA A 116 -11.12 -0.44 0.40
C ALA A 116 -10.15 -1.32 1.19
N LEU A 117 -9.65 -2.35 0.54
CA LEU A 117 -8.61 -3.25 1.03
C LEU A 117 -7.48 -3.27 0.02
N LEU A 118 -6.29 -2.86 0.45
CA LEU A 118 -5.07 -3.01 -0.34
C LEU A 118 -4.35 -4.26 0.18
N VAL A 119 -4.14 -5.22 -0.72
CA VAL A 119 -3.53 -6.52 -0.40
C VAL A 119 -2.24 -6.67 -1.21
N GLU A 120 -1.18 -7.10 -0.57
CA GLU A 120 0.12 -7.37 -1.20
C GLU A 120 0.51 -8.83 -0.91
N LEU A 121 0.90 -9.55 -1.95
CA LEU A 121 1.52 -10.87 -1.83
C LEU A 121 3.00 -10.70 -2.13
N ASP A 122 3.87 -10.96 -1.15
CA ASP A 122 5.31 -10.71 -1.23
C ASP A 122 6.10 -12.01 -1.10
N SER A 123 7.06 -12.24 -2.00
CA SER A 123 7.93 -13.43 -1.97
C SER A 123 9.15 -13.29 -1.07
N ASN A 124 9.41 -12.11 -0.48
CA ASN A 124 10.53 -11.88 0.42
C ASN A 124 10.05 -11.44 1.82
N PRO A 125 9.74 -12.38 2.72
CA PRO A 125 9.37 -12.11 4.11
C PRO A 125 10.59 -11.68 4.94
N GLY A 126 11.27 -10.61 4.54
CA GLY A 126 12.49 -10.11 5.18
C GLY A 126 12.24 -9.23 6.41
N ARG A 127 11.01 -9.14 6.91
CA ARG A 127 10.70 -8.32 8.09
C ARG A 127 10.21 -9.19 9.24
N GLU A 128 10.83 -9.00 10.39
CA GLU A 128 10.35 -9.57 11.65
C GLU A 128 8.88 -9.16 11.89
N SER A 129 8.05 -10.14 12.25
CA SER A 129 6.61 -9.91 12.44
C SER A 129 6.33 -8.90 13.56
N ILE A 130 5.25 -8.13 13.41
CA ILE A 130 4.78 -7.20 14.47
C ILE A 130 4.56 -7.95 15.80
N ARG A 131 4.13 -9.22 15.72
CA ARG A 131 3.95 -10.09 16.89
C ARG A 131 5.25 -10.37 17.63
N ALA A 132 6.32 -10.72 16.92
CA ALA A 132 7.63 -10.98 17.54
C ALA A 132 8.15 -9.73 18.29
N ARG A 133 7.81 -8.54 17.80
CA ARG A 133 8.16 -7.26 18.42
C ARG A 133 7.18 -6.82 19.52
N LEU A 134 6.07 -7.52 19.75
CA LEU A 134 5.02 -7.12 20.70
C LEU A 134 5.54 -7.03 22.14
N GLU A 135 6.06 -8.15 22.65
CA GLU A 135 6.55 -8.27 24.02
C GLU A 135 7.84 -7.47 24.28
N PRO A 136 8.91 -7.59 23.46
CA PRO A 136 10.12 -6.84 23.74
C PRO A 136 9.94 -5.35 23.42
N PHE A 137 9.32 -4.96 22.32
CA PHE A 137 9.43 -3.57 21.87
C PHE A 137 8.18 -2.73 22.18
N TYR A 138 7.01 -3.19 21.76
CA TYR A 138 5.82 -2.34 21.77
C TYR A 138 5.24 -2.10 23.16
N ARG A 139 5.26 -3.10 24.06
CA ARG A 139 4.81 -2.90 25.45
C ARG A 139 5.62 -1.86 26.20
N ARG A 140 6.95 -1.83 26.00
CA ARG A 140 7.84 -0.86 26.63
C ARG A 140 7.63 0.57 26.12
N LEU A 141 7.22 0.71 24.86
CA LEU A 141 6.94 2.01 24.24
C LEU A 141 5.52 2.50 24.49
N ALA A 142 4.62 1.64 24.97
CA ALA A 142 3.25 2.01 25.21
C ALA A 142 3.14 3.02 26.35
N ARG A 143 2.60 4.20 26.04
CA ARG A 143 2.60 5.33 26.98
C ARG A 143 1.48 5.27 28.02
N SER A 144 0.40 4.57 27.72
CA SER A 144 -0.81 4.51 28.55
C SER A 144 -1.25 3.08 28.89
N GLY A 145 -0.32 2.12 28.84
CA GLY A 145 -0.61 0.71 29.02
C GLY A 145 -1.53 0.14 27.92
N GLU A 146 -2.08 -1.04 28.16
CA GLU A 146 -3.05 -1.66 27.26
C GLU A 146 -4.48 -1.20 27.52
N GLN A 147 -5.18 -0.84 26.46
CA GLN A 147 -6.59 -0.44 26.48
C GLN A 147 -7.48 -1.50 25.84
N ALA A 148 -8.75 -1.53 26.22
CA ALA A 148 -9.74 -2.36 25.55
C ALA A 148 -10.01 -1.81 24.13
N GLY A 149 -10.02 -2.71 23.15
CA GLY A 149 -10.41 -2.44 21.77
C GLY A 149 -11.70 -3.16 21.40
N PRO A 150 -12.18 -2.96 20.16
CA PRO A 150 -13.41 -3.59 19.70
C PRO A 150 -13.26 -5.11 19.54
N ASP A 151 -14.36 -5.83 19.70
CA ASP A 151 -14.46 -7.27 19.41
C ASP A 151 -13.38 -8.16 20.10
N GLY A 152 -13.06 -7.82 21.34
CA GLY A 152 -12.08 -8.54 22.18
C GLY A 152 -10.61 -8.17 21.93
N LEU A 153 -10.34 -7.20 21.07
CA LEU A 153 -8.98 -6.71 20.82
C LEU A 153 -8.42 -5.89 22.00
N ARG A 154 -7.10 -5.79 22.07
CA ARG A 154 -6.35 -4.90 22.96
C ARG A 154 -5.57 -3.89 22.13
N ILE A 155 -5.40 -2.68 22.67
CA ILE A 155 -4.73 -1.57 22.00
C ILE A 155 -3.56 -1.10 22.85
N LEU A 156 -2.37 -1.06 22.27
CA LEU A 156 -1.19 -0.37 22.81
C LEU A 156 -0.96 0.91 22.02
N ARG A 157 -1.07 2.07 22.67
CA ARG A 157 -0.79 3.36 22.03
C ARG A 157 0.69 3.72 22.21
N LEU A 158 1.39 3.88 21.09
CA LEU A 158 2.82 4.19 21.04
C LEU A 158 3.07 5.70 21.03
N SER A 159 2.17 6.47 20.41
CA SER A 159 2.24 7.94 20.41
C SER A 159 1.68 8.55 21.70
N ALA A 160 2.04 9.80 21.97
CA ALA A 160 1.48 10.54 23.10
C ALA A 160 -0.02 10.78 22.92
N LEU A 161 -0.76 10.88 24.02
CA LEU A 161 -2.17 11.29 23.99
C LEU A 161 -2.26 12.69 23.36
N GLY A 162 -3.16 12.89 22.38
CA GLY A 162 -3.33 14.19 21.71
C GLY A 162 -2.26 14.54 20.66
N ALA A 163 -1.35 13.63 20.33
CA ALA A 163 -0.40 13.85 19.23
C ALA A 163 -1.13 14.00 17.88
N ALA A 164 -0.58 14.85 17.00
CA ALA A 164 -1.11 15.05 15.64
C ALA A 164 -1.05 13.77 14.79
N GLU A 165 -0.13 12.85 15.13
CA GLU A 165 -0.06 11.50 14.58
C GLU A 165 -0.42 10.46 15.64
N SER A 166 -1.27 9.50 15.26
CA SER A 166 -1.59 8.36 16.12
C SER A 166 -0.88 7.11 15.64
N ASP A 167 -0.17 6.43 16.54
CA ASP A 167 0.47 5.14 16.27
C ASP A 167 0.05 4.13 17.34
N MET A 168 -0.58 3.05 16.89
CA MET A 168 -1.22 2.07 17.76
C MET A 168 -0.93 0.65 17.28
N ILE A 169 -0.71 -0.26 18.21
CA ILE A 169 -0.72 -1.70 17.96
C ILE A 169 -2.04 -2.25 18.47
N VAL A 170 -2.77 -2.94 17.61
CA VAL A 170 -4.06 -3.57 17.93
C VAL A 170 -3.89 -5.07 17.79
N PHE A 171 -4.24 -5.86 18.79
CA PHE A 171 -4.02 -7.30 18.77
C PHE A 171 -5.08 -8.09 19.55
N ASP A 172 -5.30 -9.33 19.12
CA ASP A 172 -6.06 -10.34 19.85
C ASP A 172 -5.18 -10.90 20.98
N PRO A 173 -5.58 -10.76 22.26
CA PRO A 173 -4.85 -11.30 23.39
C PRO A 173 -5.08 -12.80 23.60
N ALA A 174 -6.13 -13.38 23.01
CA ALA A 174 -6.53 -14.76 23.28
C ALA A 174 -5.63 -15.80 22.60
N ARG A 175 -4.88 -15.41 21.56
CA ARG A 175 -4.04 -16.32 20.76
C ARG A 175 -2.68 -15.70 20.47
N ALA A 176 -1.62 -16.46 20.74
CA ALA A 176 -0.24 -16.04 20.44
C ALA A 176 -0.01 -15.75 18.94
N THR A 177 -0.67 -16.51 18.06
CA THR A 177 -0.66 -16.33 16.60
C THR A 177 -1.89 -15.56 16.08
N GLY A 178 -2.67 -14.95 16.98
CA GLY A 178 -3.92 -14.28 16.64
C GLY A 178 -3.74 -13.03 15.79
N PHE A 179 -4.82 -12.28 15.64
CA PHE A 179 -4.79 -11.02 14.93
C PHE A 179 -3.87 -9.99 15.60
N ILE A 180 -3.10 -9.29 14.79
CA ILE A 180 -2.27 -8.15 15.18
C ILE A 180 -2.07 -7.23 13.98
N ALA A 181 -2.27 -5.94 14.19
CA ALA A 181 -2.10 -4.89 13.20
C ALA A 181 -1.46 -3.65 13.84
N ARG A 182 -0.74 -2.88 13.02
CA ARG A 182 -0.30 -1.53 13.40
C ARG A 182 -1.16 -0.51 12.66
N CYS A 183 -1.80 0.38 13.40
CA CYS A 183 -2.67 1.41 12.87
C CYS A 183 -2.00 2.79 13.00
N LEU A 184 -1.88 3.48 11.87
CA LEU A 184 -1.22 4.79 11.75
C LEU A 184 -2.22 5.82 11.25
N GLN A 185 -2.39 6.91 11.99
CA GLN A 185 -3.14 8.08 11.58
C GLN A 185 -2.17 9.22 11.30
N LYS A 186 -2.13 9.67 10.03
CA LYS A 186 -1.35 10.84 9.62
C LYS A 186 -2.06 12.14 10.04
N PRO A 187 -1.34 13.28 10.14
CA PRO A 187 -1.96 14.55 10.47
C PRO A 187 -3.00 14.94 9.44
N GLY A 188 -4.17 15.41 9.89
CA GLY A 188 -5.28 15.79 9.01
C GLY A 188 -6.03 14.61 8.37
N ALA A 189 -5.68 13.35 8.68
CA ALA A 189 -6.46 12.20 8.27
C ALA A 189 -7.67 11.98 9.20
N SER A 190 -8.82 11.62 8.63
CA SER A 190 -10.06 11.35 9.37
C SER A 190 -10.08 10.01 10.11
N GLY A 191 -9.07 9.15 9.90
CA GLY A 191 -8.96 7.86 10.56
C GLY A 191 -7.58 7.23 10.36
N ALA A 192 -7.26 6.23 11.17
CA ALA A 192 -6.04 5.45 11.04
C ALA A 192 -6.16 4.37 9.97
N VAL A 193 -5.04 4.09 9.30
CA VAL A 193 -4.88 2.96 8.40
C VAL A 193 -4.19 1.85 9.15
N CYS A 194 -4.83 0.69 9.23
CA CYS A 194 -4.30 -0.49 9.88
C CYS A 194 -3.57 -1.36 8.87
N HIS A 195 -2.36 -1.82 9.24
CA HIS A 195 -1.51 -2.70 8.45
C HIS A 195 -1.31 -4.01 9.19
N ARG A 196 -1.53 -5.12 8.49
CA ARG A 196 -1.31 -6.47 8.98
C ARG A 196 -0.46 -7.25 7.98
N ALA A 197 0.38 -8.12 8.52
CA ALA A 197 1.15 -9.08 7.74
C ALA A 197 1.09 -10.46 8.41
N LEU A 198 1.02 -11.50 7.60
CA LEU A 198 1.07 -12.89 8.02
C LEU A 198 1.73 -13.74 6.94
N THR A 199 2.53 -14.72 7.37
CA THR A 199 3.16 -15.67 6.45
C THR A 199 2.13 -16.70 6.01
N LEU A 200 2.01 -16.89 4.70
CA LEU A 200 1.30 -18.01 4.11
C LEU A 200 2.29 -19.17 3.88
N GLY A 201 1.79 -20.35 3.52
CA GLY A 201 2.65 -21.42 3.01
C GLY A 201 3.51 -20.96 1.82
N SER A 202 4.52 -21.76 1.46
CA SER A 202 5.46 -21.54 0.33
C SER A 202 6.39 -20.31 0.43
N GLY A 203 6.52 -19.69 1.60
CA GLY A 203 7.40 -18.54 1.82
C GLY A 203 6.82 -17.21 1.34
N LEU A 204 5.52 -17.17 1.03
CA LEU A 204 4.79 -15.97 0.64
C LEU A 204 4.29 -15.22 1.89
N GLU A 205 4.49 -13.91 1.96
CA GLU A 205 3.87 -13.05 2.97
C GLU A 205 2.60 -12.41 2.39
N LEU A 206 1.48 -12.56 3.10
CA LEU A 206 0.27 -11.79 2.87
C LEU A 206 0.30 -10.55 3.72
N ARG A 207 0.31 -9.38 3.08
CA ARG A 207 0.18 -8.08 3.73
C ARG A 207 -1.14 -7.48 3.30
N TYR A 208 -1.85 -6.85 4.22
CA TYR A 208 -3.03 -6.09 3.85
C TYR A 208 -3.18 -4.86 4.72
N SER A 209 -3.81 -3.85 4.15
CA SER A 209 -4.15 -2.63 4.84
C SER A 209 -5.59 -2.24 4.61
N PHE A 210 -6.17 -1.60 5.62
CA PHE A 210 -7.59 -1.29 5.68
C PHE A 210 -7.86 -0.11 6.64
N ASP A 211 -9.03 0.50 6.52
CA ASP A 211 -9.47 1.58 7.40
C ASP A 211 -9.79 1.04 8.81
N GLN A 212 -9.35 1.74 9.86
CA GLN A 212 -9.58 1.32 11.25
C GLN A 212 -11.05 1.02 11.60
N ASN A 213 -12.01 1.59 10.86
CA ASN A 213 -13.43 1.34 11.05
C ASN A 213 -13.84 -0.11 10.80
N LEU A 214 -12.98 -0.92 10.13
CA LEU A 214 -13.22 -2.36 9.98
C LEU A 214 -12.66 -3.20 11.16
N LEU A 215 -12.03 -2.59 12.16
CA LEU A 215 -11.56 -3.32 13.36
C LEU A 215 -12.68 -4.06 14.11
N PRO A 216 -13.91 -3.55 14.27
CA PRO A 216 -14.99 -4.30 14.94
C PRO A 216 -15.40 -5.60 14.26
N GLN A 217 -15.01 -5.80 13.00
CA GLN A 217 -15.34 -6.97 12.19
C GLN A 217 -14.04 -7.67 11.71
N TRP A 218 -12.92 -7.48 12.43
CA TRP A 218 -11.60 -7.95 12.03
C TRP A 218 -11.55 -9.44 11.71
N ARG A 219 -12.30 -10.27 12.45
CA ARG A 219 -12.38 -11.73 12.21
C ARG A 219 -12.94 -12.05 10.84
N ALA A 220 -14.03 -11.38 10.47
CA ALA A 220 -14.68 -11.56 9.18
C ALA A 220 -13.79 -11.05 8.04
N VAL A 221 -13.12 -9.90 8.24
CA VAL A 221 -12.18 -9.34 7.27
C VAL A 221 -11.00 -10.28 7.03
N GLU A 222 -10.33 -10.75 8.09
CA GLU A 222 -9.20 -11.67 7.98
C GLU A 222 -9.61 -12.99 7.30
N THR A 223 -10.71 -13.60 7.77
CA THR A 223 -11.20 -14.86 7.21
C THR A 223 -11.57 -14.72 5.74
N GLY A 224 -12.27 -13.64 5.38
CA GLY A 224 -12.67 -13.37 4.00
C GLY A 224 -11.47 -13.17 3.08
N ILE A 225 -10.47 -12.37 3.51
CA ILE A 225 -9.24 -12.19 2.72
C ILE A 225 -8.51 -13.52 2.53
N LEU A 226 -8.33 -14.31 3.60
CA LEU A 226 -7.67 -15.61 3.50
C LEU A 226 -8.39 -16.56 2.54
N GLN A 227 -9.71 -16.67 2.63
CA GLN A 227 -10.52 -17.46 1.72
C GLN A 227 -10.39 -16.96 0.28
N LYS A 228 -10.44 -15.64 0.07
CA LYS A 228 -10.30 -15.04 -1.26
C LYS A 228 -8.95 -15.34 -1.89
N ILE A 229 -7.86 -15.15 -1.14
CA ILE A 229 -6.51 -15.44 -1.61
C ILE A 229 -6.35 -16.94 -1.91
N ALA A 230 -6.98 -17.83 -1.13
CA ALA A 230 -6.98 -19.25 -1.42
C ALA A 230 -7.65 -19.57 -2.77
N THR A 231 -8.67 -18.81 -3.21
CA THR A 231 -9.31 -19.01 -4.53
C THR A 231 -8.40 -18.64 -5.71
N PHE A 232 -7.36 -17.84 -5.50
CA PHE A 232 -6.41 -17.46 -6.55
C PHE A 232 -5.28 -18.48 -6.73
N ARG A 233 -5.27 -19.54 -5.93
CA ARG A 233 -4.24 -20.58 -5.95
C ARG A 233 -4.74 -21.80 -6.70
N LEU A 234 -4.29 -21.95 -7.94
CA LEU A 234 -4.29 -23.22 -8.66
C LEU A 234 -2.97 -23.28 -9.44
N GLY A 235 -2.15 -24.28 -9.09
CA GLY A 235 -0.75 -24.46 -9.51
C GLY A 235 0.04 -25.07 -8.39
#